data_AF-A0A966BII8-F1
#
_entry.id   AF-A0A966BII8-F1
#
_cell.length_a   1.000
_cell.length_b   1.000
_cell.length_c   1.000
_cell.angle_alpha   90.00
_cell.angle_beta   90.00
_cell.angle_gamma   90.00
#
_symmetry.space_group_name_H-M   'P 1'
#
loop_
_entity.id
_entity.type
_entity.pdbx_description
1 polymer ?
#
loop_
_entity_poly.entity_id
_entity_poly.type
_entity_poly.pdbx_seq_one_letter_code
_entity_poly.pdbx_strand_id
1 'polypeptide(L)'
;MTKEKSDKTAVTLEGAPVTLYGTFPVVGKIAPAFKLVDKDLQDITLQSFAGKRKVLNIVPSLDTAVCATSTRRFNEAASALANTVVLVISADLPFAMSRFCVAEGL
;
A
#
# COMPACT_ATOMS: atom_id res chain seq x y z
N MET A 1 19.36 20.43 -21.87
CA MET A 1 18.28 19.73 -21.13
C MET A 1 17.09 20.65 -20.97
N THR A 2 15.97 20.36 -21.64
CA THR A 2 14.68 20.96 -21.32
C THR A 2 14.15 20.36 -20.02
N LYS A 3 13.84 21.19 -19.01
CA LYS A 3 13.10 20.75 -17.83
C LYS A 3 11.65 20.53 -18.24
N GLU A 4 11.25 19.28 -18.47
CA GLU A 4 9.83 18.96 -18.57
C GLU A 4 9.16 19.33 -17.24
N LYS A 5 8.14 20.19 -17.31
CA LYS A 5 7.24 20.46 -16.20
C LYS A 5 6.49 19.17 -15.88
N SER A 6 6.97 18.42 -14.90
CA SER A 6 6.23 17.28 -14.37
C SER A 6 5.04 17.82 -13.58
N ASP A 7 3.88 17.85 -14.24
CA ASP A 7 2.58 18.08 -13.64
C ASP A 7 2.24 16.89 -12.75
N LYS A 8 2.74 16.91 -11.50
CA LYS A 8 2.68 15.80 -10.56
C LYS A 8 2.35 16.29 -9.16
N THR A 9 1.40 15.57 -8.55
CA THR A 9 1.06 15.60 -7.13
C THR A 9 2.31 15.74 -6.25
N ALA A 10 2.49 16.91 -5.66
CA ALA A 10 3.67 17.27 -4.89
C ALA A 10 3.64 16.61 -3.50
N VAL A 11 4.23 15.41 -3.40
CA VAL A 11 4.51 14.78 -2.11
C VAL A 11 5.82 15.35 -1.55
N THR A 12 5.82 15.64 -0.26
CA THR A 12 7.00 16.10 0.49
C THR A 12 7.32 15.15 1.63
N LEU A 13 8.61 14.99 1.92
CA LEU A 13 9.13 14.33 3.11
C LEU A 13 9.88 15.39 3.92
N GLU A 14 9.41 15.67 5.14
CA GLU A 14 9.98 16.72 6.01
C GLU A 14 10.07 18.11 5.33
N GLY A 15 9.14 18.39 4.40
CA GLY A 15 9.12 19.61 3.59
C GLY A 15 9.99 19.58 2.32
N ALA A 16 10.87 18.59 2.16
CA ALA A 16 11.63 18.38 0.93
C ALA A 16 10.77 17.68 -0.14
N PRO A 17 10.77 18.13 -1.41
CA PRO A 17 9.97 17.50 -2.47
C PRO A 17 10.52 16.13 -2.88
N VAL A 18 9.62 15.16 -3.06
CA VAL A 18 9.98 13.79 -3.49
C VAL A 18 9.49 13.53 -4.92
N THR A 19 10.39 13.09 -5.79
CA THR A 19 10.04 12.71 -7.18
C THR A 19 9.30 11.38 -7.19
N LEU A 20 8.08 11.36 -7.74
CA LEU A 20 7.31 10.14 -7.98
C LEU A 20 7.35 9.71 -9.45
N TYR A 21 7.36 8.40 -9.68
CA TYR A 21 7.38 7.77 -11.00
C TYR A 21 6.03 7.14 -11.34
N GLY A 22 5.76 6.97 -12.64
CA GLY A 22 4.47 6.52 -13.15
C GLY A 22 3.35 7.56 -13.01
N THR A 23 2.12 7.07 -13.12
CA THR A 23 0.87 7.85 -13.03
C THR A 23 -0.02 7.22 -11.98
N PHE A 24 -0.55 8.02 -11.04
CA PHE A 24 -1.44 7.50 -10.00
C PHE A 24 -2.80 7.08 -10.60
N PRO A 25 -3.39 5.94 -10.18
CA PRO A 25 -4.70 5.51 -10.67
C PRO A 25 -5.81 6.52 -10.35
N VAL A 26 -6.71 6.75 -11.32
CA VAL A 26 -7.86 7.65 -11.15
C VAL A 26 -9.17 6.87 -11.08
N VAL A 27 -10.18 7.44 -10.39
CA VAL A 27 -11.50 6.83 -10.20
C VAL A 27 -12.14 6.45 -11.54
N GLY A 28 -12.77 5.27 -11.58
CA GLY A 28 -13.42 4.75 -12.78
C GLY A 28 -12.49 4.06 -13.79
N LYS A 29 -11.17 4.04 -13.56
CA LYS A 29 -10.23 3.21 -14.33
C LYS A 29 -10.10 1.81 -13.73
N ILE A 30 -9.80 0.83 -14.59
CA ILE A 30 -9.44 -0.52 -14.18
C ILE A 30 -8.10 -0.46 -13.44
N ALA A 31 -8.03 -1.07 -12.27
CA ALA A 31 -6.80 -1.16 -11.49
C ALA A 31 -5.73 -1.97 -12.26
N PRO A 32 -4.47 -1.50 -12.35
CA PRO A 32 -3.39 -2.26 -12.95
C PRO A 32 -3.21 -3.63 -12.28
N ALA A 33 -2.89 -4.65 -13.06
CA ALA A 33 -2.49 -5.95 -12.52
C ALA A 33 -1.14 -5.83 -11.79
N PHE A 34 -0.99 -6.55 -10.69
CA PHE A 34 0.25 -6.64 -9.94
C PHE A 34 0.51 -8.08 -9.49
N LYS A 35 1.78 -8.36 -9.16
CA LYS A 35 2.22 -9.54 -8.43
C LYS A 35 3.10 -9.07 -7.28
N LEU A 36 2.80 -9.51 -6.06
CA LEU A 36 3.52 -9.19 -4.82
C LEU A 36 3.86 -10.49 -4.10
N VAL A 37 4.68 -10.42 -3.05
CA VAL A 37 5.04 -11.59 -2.22
C VAL A 37 4.34 -11.47 -0.87
N ASP A 38 3.68 -12.54 -0.42
CA ASP A 38 3.01 -12.58 0.88
C ASP A 38 3.93 -13.08 2.03
N LYS A 39 3.37 -13.16 3.25
CA LYS A 39 4.08 -13.61 4.46
C LYS A 39 4.61 -15.06 4.37
N ASP A 40 4.01 -15.89 3.52
CA ASP A 40 4.38 -17.30 3.31
C ASP A 40 5.29 -17.45 2.07
N LEU A 41 5.85 -16.33 1.60
CA LEU A 41 6.72 -16.20 0.44
C LEU A 41 6.07 -16.63 -0.89
N GLN A 42 4.74 -16.60 -0.96
CA GLN A 42 4.00 -16.94 -2.18
C GLN A 42 3.73 -15.72 -3.05
N ASP A 43 3.70 -15.94 -4.36
CA ASP A 43 3.26 -14.94 -5.34
C ASP A 43 1.75 -14.69 -5.22
N ILE A 44 1.37 -13.47 -4.82
CA ILE A 44 0.00 -13.01 -4.66
C ILE A 44 -0.35 -12.01 -5.78
N THR A 45 -1.52 -12.17 -6.41
CA THR A 45 -1.99 -11.30 -7.50
C THR A 45 -3.30 -10.59 -7.14
N LEU A 46 -3.64 -9.54 -7.86
CA LEU A 46 -4.94 -8.85 -7.70
C LEU A 46 -6.13 -9.81 -7.95
N GLN A 47 -5.96 -10.79 -8.83
CA GLN A 47 -6.93 -11.83 -9.20
C GLN A 47 -7.21 -12.80 -8.05
N SER A 48 -6.24 -13.04 -7.16
CA SER A 48 -6.41 -13.87 -5.95
C SER A 48 -7.51 -13.35 -5.01
N PHE A 49 -7.90 -12.07 -5.16
CA PHE A 49 -8.98 -11.42 -4.42
C PHE A 49 -10.22 -11.16 -5.28
N ALA A 50 -10.46 -11.94 -6.35
CA ALA A 50 -11.66 -11.83 -7.19
C ALA A 50 -12.97 -11.81 -6.35
N GLY A 51 -13.99 -11.11 -6.84
CA GLY A 51 -15.26 -10.91 -6.14
C GLY A 51 -15.23 -9.95 -4.94
N LYS A 52 -14.09 -9.77 -4.26
CA LYS A 52 -13.95 -8.84 -3.12
C LYS A 52 -13.69 -7.40 -3.56
N ARG A 53 -14.12 -6.42 -2.75
CA ARG A 53 -13.54 -5.07 -2.76
C ARG A 53 -12.13 -5.14 -2.20
N LYS A 54 -11.18 -4.36 -2.74
CA LYS A 54 -9.80 -4.28 -2.24
C LYS A 54 -9.52 -2.87 -1.79
N VAL A 55 -8.89 -2.71 -0.63
CA VAL A 55 -8.19 -1.48 -0.30
C VAL A 55 -6.70 -1.73 -0.33
N LEU A 56 -5.95 -0.89 -1.04
CA LEU A 56 -4.50 -0.95 -1.13
C LEU A 56 -3.92 0.14 -0.21
N ASN A 57 -3.54 -0.24 1.00
CA ASN A 57 -2.86 0.65 1.95
C ASN A 57 -1.36 0.61 1.65
N ILE A 58 -0.90 1.54 0.81
CA ILE A 58 0.49 1.59 0.33
C ILE A 58 1.30 2.52 1.24
N VAL A 59 2.34 1.98 1.89
CA VAL A 59 3.21 2.70 2.83
C VAL A 59 4.69 2.56 2.44
N PRO A 60 5.56 3.53 2.76
CA PRO A 60 7.00 3.44 2.43
C PRO A 60 7.68 2.25 3.13
N SER A 61 7.45 2.11 4.43
CA SER A 61 7.91 1.00 5.27
C SER A 61 7.05 0.88 6.53
N LEU A 62 6.75 -0.36 6.92
CA LEU A 62 6.07 -0.73 8.16
C LEU A 62 7.00 -0.75 9.38
N ASP A 63 8.32 -0.71 9.20
CA ASP A 63 9.30 -0.63 10.29
C ASP A 63 9.43 0.81 10.84
N THR A 64 8.32 1.56 10.84
CA THR A 64 8.24 2.96 11.27
C THR A 64 6.96 3.23 12.07
N ALA A 65 7.09 3.90 13.22
CA ALA A 65 6.00 4.09 14.19
C ALA A 65 4.76 4.84 13.65
N VAL A 66 4.93 5.67 12.63
CA VAL A 66 3.84 6.45 12.00
C VAL A 66 2.97 5.54 11.13
N CYS A 67 3.60 4.69 10.29
CA CYS A 67 2.89 3.76 9.42
C CYS A 67 2.14 2.69 10.22
N ALA A 68 2.63 2.35 11.41
CA ALA A 68 1.99 1.42 12.32
C ALA A 68 0.59 1.89 12.78
N THR A 69 0.52 3.09 13.36
CA THR A 69 -0.72 3.64 13.93
C THR A 69 -1.79 3.92 12.86
N SER A 70 -1.39 4.43 11.69
CA SER A 70 -2.32 4.70 10.59
C SER A 70 -2.87 3.41 9.99
N THR A 71 -1.99 2.43 9.73
CA THR A 71 -2.36 1.12 9.19
C THR A 71 -3.31 0.39 10.12
N ARG A 72 -3.09 0.41 11.43
CA ARG A 72 -3.98 -0.26 12.39
C ARG A 72 -5.40 0.29 12.36
N ARG A 73 -5.58 1.60 12.58
CA ARG A 73 -6.92 2.22 12.57
C ARG A 73 -7.63 2.05 11.23
N PHE A 74 -6.87 2.10 10.14
CA PHE A 74 -7.41 1.87 8.80
C PHE A 74 -7.86 0.42 8.61
N ASN A 75 -7.03 -0.55 8.99
CA ASN A 75 -7.31 -1.98 8.86
C ASN A 75 -8.49 -2.41 9.73
N GLU A 76 -8.59 -1.95 10.98
CA GLU A 76 -9.73 -2.20 11.88
C GLU A 76 -11.05 -1.73 11.23
N ALA A 77 -11.09 -0.48 10.74
CA ALA A 77 -12.29 0.09 10.12
C ALA A 77 -12.64 -0.56 8.76
N ALA A 78 -11.66 -0.78 7.89
CA ALA A 78 -11.90 -1.28 6.53
C ALA A 78 -12.15 -2.81 6.49
N SER A 79 -11.62 -3.58 7.44
CA SER A 79 -11.89 -5.03 7.53
C SER A 79 -13.29 -5.34 8.06
N ALA A 80 -13.91 -4.42 8.79
CA ALA A 80 -15.32 -4.53 9.21
C ALA A 80 -16.33 -4.34 8.05
N LEU A 81 -15.89 -3.80 6.90
CA LEU A 81 -16.78 -3.50 5.76
C LEU A 81 -17.11 -4.74 4.92
N ALA A 82 -18.05 -5.58 5.34
CA ALA A 82 -18.64 -6.70 4.55
C ALA A 82 -17.70 -7.36 3.50
N ASN A 83 -18.00 -7.27 2.20
CA ASN A 83 -17.21 -7.88 1.12
C ASN A 83 -15.91 -7.09 0.78
N THR A 84 -14.96 -7.01 1.72
CA THR A 84 -13.70 -6.25 1.57
C THR A 84 -12.47 -7.04 2.04
N VAL A 85 -11.33 -6.75 1.43
CA VAL A 85 -9.99 -7.13 1.92
C VAL A 85 -9.10 -5.89 1.93
N VAL A 86 -8.28 -5.76 2.97
CA VAL A 86 -7.25 -4.72 3.07
C VAL A 86 -5.89 -5.35 2.78
N LEU A 87 -5.14 -4.76 1.85
CA LEU A 87 -3.81 -5.18 1.46
C LEU A 87 -2.84 -4.08 1.87
N VAL A 88 -2.00 -4.35 2.87
CA VAL A 88 -0.92 -3.46 3.27
C VAL A 88 0.29 -3.77 2.39
N ILE A 89 0.81 -2.76 1.68
CA ILE A 89 1.82 -2.92 0.65
C ILE A 89 2.98 -1.96 0.92
N SER A 90 4.19 -2.49 0.99
CA SER A 90 5.43 -1.73 1.16
C SER A 90 6.58 -2.40 0.40
N ALA A 91 7.78 -1.83 0.51
CA ALA A 91 9.01 -2.45 0.02
C ALA A 91 9.73 -3.31 1.09
N ASP A 92 9.10 -3.54 2.25
CA ASP A 92 9.69 -4.35 3.31
C ASP A 92 9.72 -5.83 2.92
N LEU A 93 10.68 -6.59 3.46
CA LEU A 93 10.66 -8.03 3.32
C LEU A 93 9.49 -8.64 4.13
N PRO A 94 8.85 -9.73 3.67
CA PRO A 94 7.73 -10.35 4.38
C PRO A 94 8.01 -10.73 5.84
N PHE A 95 9.27 -11.00 6.17
CA PHE A 95 9.74 -11.25 7.54
C PHE A 95 9.58 -10.03 8.47
N ALA A 96 9.82 -8.81 7.97
CA ALA A 96 9.61 -7.57 8.71
C ALA A 96 8.11 -7.25 8.82
N MET A 97 7.34 -7.45 7.74
CA MET A 97 5.88 -7.31 7.76
C MET A 97 5.22 -8.23 8.80
N SER A 98 5.74 -9.46 8.95
CA SER A 98 5.24 -10.43 9.94
C SER A 98 5.47 -9.95 11.38
N ARG A 99 6.59 -9.28 11.66
CA ARG A 99 6.86 -8.66 12.96
C ARG A 99 5.89 -7.51 13.26
N PHE A 100 5.51 -6.74 12.23
CA PHE A 100 4.54 -5.67 12.34
C PHE A 100 3.14 -6.18 12.72
N CYS A 101 2.59 -7.16 11.97
CA CYS A 101 1.24 -7.69 12.25
C CYS A 101 1.13 -8.29 13.66
N VAL A 102 2.14 -9.07 14.09
CA VAL A 102 2.19 -9.66 15.44
C VAL A 102 2.27 -8.59 16.54
N ALA A 103 2.97 -7.48 16.31
CA ALA A 103 3.10 -6.39 17.28
C ALA A 103 1.81 -5.56 17.43
N GLU A 104 1.04 -5.38 16.35
CA GLU A 104 -0.23 -4.61 16.37
C GLU A 104 -1.47 -5.47 16.68
N GLY A 105 -1.35 -6.80 16.68
CA GLY A 105 -2.46 -7.72 16.91
C GLY A 105 -3.40 -7.86 15.70
N LEU A 106 -2.82 -7.86 14.49
CA LEU A 106 -3.50 -7.96 13.19
C LEU A 106 -3.21 -9.29 12.47
#